data_AF-J9FXT8-F1
#
_entry.id   AF-J9FXT8-F1
#
_cell.length_a   1.000
_cell.length_b   1.000
_cell.length_c   1.000
_cell.angle_alpha   90.00
_cell.angle_beta   90.00
_cell.angle_gamma   90.00
#
_symmetry.space_group_name_H-M   'P 1'
#
loop_
_entity.id
_entity.type
_entity.pdbx_description
1 polymer ?
#
loop_
_entity_poly.entity_id
_entity_poly.type
_entity_poly.pdbx_seq_one_letter_code
_entity_poly.pdbx_strand_id
1 'polypeptide(L)'
;ITKGIGKEICMQNYGKGTQAVQAGYRPGNSEPRQLPIVQSTTFKFDNSEFMGKLFDLEESGYFYTRLANPTNDAVALKLLF
;
A
#
# COMPACT_ATOMS: atom_id res chain seq x y z
N ILE A 1 -9.43 -19.53 9.05
CA ILE A 1 -9.94 -20.08 7.77
C ILE A 1 -9.11 -19.44 6.67
N THR A 2 -8.39 -20.28 5.93
CA THR A 2 -7.24 -20.01 5.07
C THR A 2 -7.58 -19.22 3.80
N LYS A 3 -7.12 -17.97 3.69
CA LYS A 3 -6.90 -17.24 2.43
C LYS A 3 -5.83 -16.18 2.67
N GLY A 4 -4.61 -16.39 2.17
CA GLY A 4 -3.63 -15.29 2.08
C GLY A 4 -2.15 -15.65 2.20
N ILE A 5 -1.80 -16.78 2.83
CA ILE A 5 -0.42 -17.18 3.15
C ILE A 5 0.49 -17.47 1.93
N GLY A 6 0.00 -17.33 0.69
CA GLY A 6 0.77 -17.61 -0.52
C GLY A 6 1.44 -16.40 -1.19
N LYS A 7 1.04 -15.15 -0.89
CA LYS A 7 1.63 -13.97 -1.56
C LYS A 7 2.78 -13.32 -0.78
N GLU A 8 2.81 -13.46 0.54
CA GLU A 8 3.77 -12.74 1.39
C GLU A 8 5.17 -13.37 1.36
N ILE A 9 5.24 -14.71 1.28
CA ILE A 9 6.47 -15.52 1.32
C ILE A 9 7.32 -15.50 0.04
N CYS A 10 6.82 -15.03 -1.11
CA CYS A 10 7.57 -15.15 -2.36
C CYS A 10 8.75 -14.16 -2.50
N MET A 11 8.78 -13.01 -1.82
CA MET A 11 9.82 -11.98 -2.07
C MET A 11 11.05 -12.08 -1.16
N GLN A 12 10.94 -12.76 -0.02
CA GLN A 12 12.02 -12.92 0.97
C GLN A 12 13.19 -13.80 0.47
N ASN A 13 12.96 -14.60 -0.57
CA ASN A 13 13.95 -15.53 -1.13
C ASN A 13 14.69 -15.01 -2.39
N TYR A 14 14.42 -13.78 -2.84
CA TYR A 14 15.13 -13.20 -3.99
C TYR A 14 16.33 -12.36 -3.55
N GLY A 15 17.35 -12.29 -4.40
CA GLY A 15 18.50 -11.42 -4.16
C GLY A 15 18.11 -9.94 -4.08
N LYS A 16 18.88 -9.15 -3.31
CA LYS A 16 18.59 -7.72 -3.05
C LYS A 16 18.40 -6.87 -4.31
N GLY A 17 19.09 -7.20 -5.41
CA GLY A 17 18.91 -6.51 -6.68
C GLY A 17 17.49 -6.65 -7.24
N THR A 18 16.90 -7.85 -7.15
CA THR A 18 15.51 -8.09 -7.57
C THR A 18 14.53 -7.40 -6.64
N GLN A 19 14.77 -7.44 -5.31
CA GLN A 19 13.92 -6.77 -4.33
C GLN A 19 13.90 -5.25 -4.54
N ALA A 20 15.06 -4.62 -4.79
CA ALA A 20 15.16 -3.19 -5.06
C ALA A 20 14.29 -2.74 -6.24
N VAL A 21 14.16 -3.59 -7.27
CA VAL A 21 13.34 -3.30 -8.44
C VAL A 21 11.87 -3.67 -8.23
N GLN A 22 11.58 -4.85 -7.67
CA GLN A 22 10.24 -5.48 -7.71
C GLN A 22 9.47 -5.50 -6.38
N ALA A 23 10.12 -5.24 -5.24
CA ALA A 23 9.43 -5.27 -3.94
C ALA A 23 8.53 -4.04 -3.73
N GLY A 24 7.63 -4.12 -2.75
CA GLY A 24 6.79 -3.01 -2.30
C GLY A 24 5.51 -2.75 -3.12
N TYR A 25 5.44 -3.17 -4.39
CA TYR A 25 4.24 -3.01 -5.21
C TYR A 25 3.91 -4.27 -6.02
N ARG A 26 2.67 -4.74 -5.91
CA ARG A 26 2.16 -5.94 -6.60
C ARG A 26 0.83 -5.63 -7.28
N PRO A 27 0.84 -5.19 -8.54
CA PRO A 27 -0.38 -4.82 -9.23
C PRO A 27 -1.30 -6.03 -9.43
N GLY A 28 -2.59 -5.80 -9.25
CA GLY A 28 -3.69 -6.70 -9.61
C GLY A 28 -3.99 -6.71 -11.11
N ASN A 29 -5.06 -7.41 -11.49
CA ASN A 29 -5.51 -7.43 -12.88
C ASN A 29 -6.05 -6.04 -13.28
N SER A 30 -5.61 -5.51 -14.42
CA SER A 30 -5.90 -4.14 -14.90
C SER A 30 -5.30 -3.00 -14.08
N GLU A 31 -4.42 -3.27 -13.13
CA GLU A 31 -3.67 -2.22 -12.42
C GLU A 31 -2.37 -1.84 -13.15
N PRO A 32 -1.89 -0.60 -13.01
CA PRO A 32 -0.64 -0.16 -13.62
C PRO A 32 0.55 -1.04 -13.23
N ARG A 33 1.46 -1.34 -14.15
CA ARG A 33 2.66 -2.15 -13.82
C ARG A 33 3.64 -1.40 -12.91
N GLN A 34 3.74 -0.09 -13.10
CA GLN A 34 4.52 0.82 -12.28
C GLN A 34 3.64 1.40 -11.16
N LEU A 35 4.23 1.62 -10.00
CA LEU A 35 3.55 2.26 -8.89
C LEU A 35 3.08 3.67 -9.31
N PRO A 36 1.78 3.99 -9.21
CA PRO A 36 1.28 5.33 -9.50
C PRO A 36 1.82 6.37 -8.51
N ILE A 37 2.00 7.61 -8.99
CA ILE A 37 2.38 8.75 -8.16
C ILE A 37 1.11 9.43 -7.64
N VAL A 38 0.85 9.30 -6.34
CA VAL A 38 -0.31 9.90 -5.67
C VAL A 38 0.08 11.30 -5.17
N GLN A 39 0.11 12.26 -6.10
CA GLN A 39 0.41 13.66 -5.83
C GLN A 39 -0.83 14.44 -5.36
N SER A 40 -1.39 14.00 -4.23
CA SER A 40 -2.49 14.69 -3.55
C SER A 40 -2.17 14.88 -2.08
N THR A 41 -2.70 15.94 -1.48
CA THR A 41 -2.61 16.20 -0.03
C THR A 41 -3.74 15.53 0.75
N THR A 42 -4.91 15.37 0.13
CA THR A 42 -6.16 14.86 0.72
C THR A 42 -6.83 13.83 -0.20
N PHE A 43 -7.77 13.06 0.35
CA PHE A 43 -8.51 12.01 -0.35
C PHE A 43 -10.02 12.27 -0.26
N LYS A 44 -10.76 11.87 -1.29
CA LYS A 44 -12.22 12.04 -1.32
C LYS A 44 -12.88 10.90 -0.53
N PHE A 45 -13.89 11.25 0.26
CA PHE A 45 -14.75 10.31 0.96
C PHE A 45 -16.21 10.54 0.56
N ASP A 46 -16.97 9.45 0.44
CA ASP A 46 -18.39 9.52 0.09
C ASP A 46 -19.30 9.65 1.33
N ASN A 47 -18.83 9.22 2.51
CA ASN A 47 -19.57 9.26 3.77
C ASN A 47 -18.69 9.82 4.92
N SER A 48 -19.24 10.70 5.74
CA SER A 48 -18.58 11.23 6.94
C SER A 48 -18.39 10.18 8.03
N GLU A 49 -19.26 9.17 8.11
CA GLU A 49 -19.11 8.08 9.08
C GLU A 49 -17.82 7.27 8.83
N PHE A 50 -17.51 7.00 7.56
CA PHE A 50 -16.28 6.31 7.18
C PHE A 50 -15.04 7.12 7.55
N MET A 51 -15.09 8.45 7.37
CA MET A 51 -14.02 9.33 7.82
C MET A 51 -13.83 9.22 9.34
N GLY A 52 -14.90 9.20 10.14
CA GLY A 52 -14.82 9.01 11.59
C GLY A 52 -14.09 7.72 11.98
N LYS A 53 -14.47 6.58 11.37
CA LYS A 53 -13.84 5.28 11.61
C LYS A 53 -12.34 5.24 11.29
N LEU A 54 -11.89 6.00 10.28
CA LEU A 54 -10.46 6.14 9.98
C LEU A 54 -9.69 6.90 11.08
N PHE A 55 -10.31 7.91 11.69
CA PHE A 55 -9.70 8.64 12.82
C PHE A 55 -9.66 7.81 14.10
N ASP A 56 -10.69 7.00 14.32
CA ASP A 56 -10.78 6.10 15.47
C ASP A 56 -9.95 4.80 15.31
N LEU A 57 -9.24 4.66 14.19
CA LEU A 57 -8.40 3.50 13.83
C LEU A 57 -9.19 2.18 13.70
N GLU A 58 -10.51 2.27 13.52
CA GLU A 58 -11.38 1.12 13.30
C GLU A 58 -11.27 0.60 11.86
N GLU A 59 -10.92 1.48 10.92
CA GLU A 59 -10.74 1.17 9.51
C GLU A 59 -9.35 1.60 9.01
N SER A 60 -8.83 0.90 8.00
CA SER A 60 -7.55 1.25 7.36
C SER A 60 -7.78 2.05 6.09
N GLY A 61 -7.04 3.16 5.93
CA GLY A 61 -7.14 3.98 4.73
C GLY A 61 -6.28 5.23 4.78
N TYR A 62 -6.31 5.97 3.67
CA TYR A 62 -5.56 7.21 3.49
C TYR A 62 -6.51 8.41 3.61
N PHE A 63 -6.13 9.40 4.41
CA PHE A 63 -6.90 10.63 4.55
C PHE A 63 -6.05 11.89 4.46
N TYR A 64 -4.79 11.81 4.88
CA TYR A 64 -3.89 12.95 4.78
C TYR A 64 -2.45 12.51 4.50
N THR A 65 -1.86 13.04 3.42
CA THR A 65 -0.51 12.63 2.94
C THR A 65 0.61 12.88 3.94
N ARG A 66 0.43 13.81 4.88
CA ARG A 66 1.36 14.02 6.01
C ARG A 66 1.49 12.80 6.92
N LEU A 67 0.42 12.01 7.05
CA LEU A 67 0.37 10.84 7.91
C LEU A 67 0.69 9.57 7.12
N ALA A 68 0.04 9.38 5.97
CA ALA A 68 0.27 8.23 5.11
C ALA A 68 -0.06 8.57 3.66
N ASN A 69 0.69 8.00 2.72
CA ASN A 69 0.46 8.16 1.29
C ASN A 69 0.74 6.84 0.56
N PRO A 70 -0.12 6.40 -0.37
CA PRO A 70 0.05 5.11 -1.05
C PRO A 70 1.40 4.93 -1.76
N THR A 71 1.93 6.01 -2.35
CA THR A 71 3.23 5.95 -3.05
C THR A 71 4.38 5.79 -2.05
N ASN A 72 4.32 6.50 -0.92
CA ASN A 72 5.34 6.43 0.12
C ASN A 72 5.31 5.09 0.85
N ASP A 73 4.12 4.55 1.11
CA ASP A 73 3.93 3.26 1.76
C ASP A 73 4.54 2.11 0.95
N ALA A 74 4.40 2.13 -0.37
CA ALA A 74 5.04 1.13 -1.23
C ALA A 74 6.58 1.16 -1.14
N VAL A 75 7.17 2.35 -0.93
CA VAL A 75 8.62 2.48 -0.67
C VAL A 75 8.96 1.96 0.73
N ALA A 76 8.16 2.28 1.74
CA ALA A 76 8.36 1.77 3.10
C ALA A 76 8.31 0.25 3.13
N LEU A 77 7.31 -0.36 2.46
CA LEU A 77 7.22 -1.80 2.28
C LEU A 77 8.48 -2.36 1.61
N LYS A 78 8.96 -1.74 0.53
CA LYS A 78 10.20 -2.17 -0.16
C LYS A 78 11.43 -2.20 0.77
N LEU A 79 11.53 -1.32 1.76
CA LEU A 79 12.64 -1.28 2.72
C LEU A 79 12.54 -2.31 3.84
N LEU A 80 11.33 -2.79 4.13
CA LEU A 80 11.07 -3.79 5.18
C LEU A 80 11.31 -5.24 4.70
N PHE A 81 11.42 -5.47 3.39
CA PHE A 81 11.72 -6.76 2.74
C PHE A 81 13.20 -6.88 2.36
#